data_AF-A0A820PIN1-F1
#
_entry.id   AF-A0A820PIN1-F1
#
_cell.length_a   1.000
_cell.length_b   1.000
_cell.length_c   1.000
_cell.angle_alpha   90.00
_cell.angle_beta   90.00
_cell.angle_gamma   90.00
#
_symmetry.space_group_name_H-M   'P 1'
#
loop_
_entity.id
_entity.type
_entity.pdbx_description
1 polymer ?
#
loop_
_entity_poly.entity_id
_entity_poly.type
_entity_poly.pdbx_seq_one_letter_code
_entity_poly.pdbx_strand_id
1 'polypeptide(L)'
;YRIRNELSTSNGCITWGLRTIIPSRFRNHLLNHLHLSHPGMTRMKVYARRYFWWPSIDKDIEELVRKCPNCTENSKQPIKAPLSP
;
A
#
# COMPACT_ATOMS: atom_id res chain seq x y z
N TYR A 1 -12.81 5.47 15.11
CA TYR A 1 -11.93 4.38 14.65
C TYR A 1 -11.89 3.27 15.68
N ARG A 2 -12.17 2.03 15.28
CA ARG A 2 -12.25 0.87 16.20
C ARG A 2 -10.93 0.53 16.90
N ILE A 3 -9.79 0.95 16.37
CA ILE A 3 -8.48 0.54 16.87
C ILE A 3 -7.97 1.31 18.11
N ARG A 4 -8.69 2.34 18.59
CA ARG A 4 -8.17 3.26 19.62
C ARG A 4 -7.77 2.53 20.92
N ASN A 5 -8.53 1.51 21.29
CA ASN A 5 -8.29 0.72 22.50
C ASN A 5 -7.23 -0.38 22.30
N GLU A 6 -6.75 -0.57 21.08
CA GLU A 6 -5.75 -1.57 20.69
C GLU A 6 -4.39 -0.92 20.37
N LEU A 7 -4.24 0.37 20.69
CA LEU A 7 -3.01 1.12 20.47
C LEU A 7 -2.02 0.88 21.59
N SER A 8 -0.77 0.65 21.20
CA SER A 8 0.37 0.52 22.11
C SER A 8 1.48 1.49 21.71
N THR A 9 2.47 1.63 22.58
CA THR A 9 3.72 2.33 22.26
C THR A 9 4.89 1.36 22.27
N SER A 10 5.80 1.49 21.32
CA SER A 10 7.02 0.67 21.21
C SER A 10 8.09 1.47 20.50
N ASN A 11 9.32 1.49 21.05
CA ASN A 11 10.47 2.21 20.48
C ASN A 11 10.15 3.67 20.10
N GLY A 12 9.40 4.38 20.95
CA GLY A 12 8.99 5.77 20.71
C GLY A 12 7.92 5.96 19.62
N CYS A 13 7.35 4.87 19.09
CA CYS A 13 6.34 4.87 18.05
C CYS A 13 4.99 4.36 18.56
N ILE A 14 3.90 4.83 17.95
CA ILE A 14 2.56 4.30 18.19
C ILE A 14 2.35 3.07 17.28
N THR A 15 1.86 1.97 17.84
CA THR A 15 1.62 0.72 17.14
C THR A 15 0.16 0.26 17.29
N TRP A 16 -0.30 -0.52 16.32
CA TRP A 16 -1.53 -1.31 16.39
C TRP A 16 -1.16 -2.78 16.15
N GLY A 17 -1.12 -3.57 17.22
CA GLY A 17 -0.48 -4.89 17.20
C GLY A 17 0.99 -4.79 16.79
N LEU A 18 1.39 -5.52 15.73
CA LEU A 18 2.75 -5.51 15.18
C LEU A 18 2.99 -4.40 14.12
N ARG A 19 2.01 -3.53 13.89
CA ARG A 19 2.06 -2.51 12.83
C ARG A 19 2.37 -1.15 13.40
N THR A 20 3.33 -0.45 12.82
CA THR A 20 3.64 0.94 13.17
C THR A 20 2.66 1.89 12.50
N ILE A 21 2.07 2.80 13.27
CA ILE A 21 1.22 3.85 12.74
C ILE A 21 2.09 4.92 12.09
N ILE A 22 1.85 5.21 10.82
CA ILE A 22 2.66 6.16 10.06
C ILE A 22 1.99 7.55 10.00
N PRO A 23 2.62 8.59 10.57
CA PRO A 23 2.19 9.97 10.43
C PRO A 23 2.10 10.39 8.96
N SER A 24 1.14 11.26 8.62
CA SER A 24 0.88 11.72 7.25
C SER A 24 2.14 12.18 6.52
N ARG A 25 3.01 12.95 7.19
CA ARG A 25 4.28 13.46 6.64
C ARG A 25 5.25 12.38 6.13
N PHE A 26 5.16 11.15 6.62
CA PHE A 26 6.07 10.05 6.26
C PHE A 26 5.46 9.08 5.25
N ARG A 27 4.14 9.17 4.97
CA ARG A 27 3.44 8.19 4.11
C ARG A 27 4.00 8.18 2.70
N ASN A 28 4.20 9.35 2.08
CA ASN A 28 4.75 9.43 0.72
C ASN A 28 6.15 8.83 0.61
N HIS A 29 7.01 9.09 1.60
CA HIS A 29 8.35 8.51 1.63
C HIS A 29 8.30 6.97 1.69
N LEU A 30 7.45 6.43 2.56
CA LEU A 30 7.28 4.99 2.70
C LEU A 30 6.62 4.35 1.47
N LEU A 31 5.64 5.01 0.86
CA LEU A 31 5.02 4.56 -0.39
C LEU A 31 6.03 4.48 -1.53
N ASN A 32 6.87 5.50 -1.69
CA ASN A 32 7.96 5.50 -2.66
C ASN A 32 8.96 4.37 -2.37
N HIS A 33 9.29 4.12 -1.11
CA HIS A 33 10.19 3.03 -0.74
C HIS A 33 9.60 1.65 -1.08
N LEU A 34 8.31 1.42 -0.80
CA LEU A 34 7.60 0.19 -1.19
C LEU A 34 7.52 0.02 -2.71
N HIS A 35 7.63 1.10 -3.48
CA HIS A 35 7.47 1.13 -4.92
C HIS A 35 8.78 1.00 -5.72
N LEU A 36 9.96 1.12 -5.08
CA LEU A 36 11.27 1.21 -5.75
C LEU A 36 11.52 0.17 -6.86
N SER A 37 11.11 -1.08 -6.66
CA SER A 37 11.30 -2.18 -7.64
C SER A 37 10.07 -2.48 -8.48
N HIS A 38 9.10 -1.55 -8.54
CA HIS A 38 7.81 -1.69 -9.19
C HIS A 38 7.12 -3.05 -8.92
N PRO A 39 7.04 -3.54 -7.66
CA PRO A 39 6.57 -4.90 -7.36
C PRO A 39 5.07 -5.10 -7.63
N GLY A 40 4.35 -4.01 -7.96
CA GLY A 40 2.93 -4.01 -8.23
C GLY A 40 2.07 -3.96 -6.97
N MET A 41 0.79 -3.66 -7.19
CA MET A 41 -0.18 -3.34 -6.14
C MET A 41 -0.32 -4.46 -5.09
N THR A 42 -0.49 -5.71 -5.53
CA THR A 42 -0.71 -6.84 -4.63
C THR A 42 0.46 -7.05 -3.68
N ARG A 43 1.69 -7.05 -4.20
CA ARG A 43 2.90 -7.24 -3.38
C ARG A 43 3.09 -6.07 -2.42
N MET A 44 2.92 -4.83 -2.89
CA MET A 44 3.01 -3.65 -2.01
C MET A 44 2.02 -3.72 -0.85
N LYS A 45 0.76 -4.09 -1.11
CA LYS A 45 -0.26 -4.24 -0.05
C LYS A 45 0.13 -5.29 0.99
N VAL A 46 0.66 -6.45 0.57
CA VAL A 46 1.11 -7.51 1.49
C VAL A 46 2.21 -7.00 2.41
N TYR A 47 3.24 -6.36 1.86
CA TYR A 47 4.33 -5.80 2.67
C TYR A 47 3.83 -4.69 3.60
N ALA A 48 3.04 -3.75 3.07
CA ALA A 48 2.54 -2.62 3.81
C ALA A 48 1.69 -3.04 5.02
N ARG A 49 0.72 -3.94 4.81
CA ARG A 49 -0.17 -4.45 5.86
C ARG A 49 0.53 -5.31 6.92
N ARG A 50 1.75 -5.81 6.63
CA ARG A 50 2.53 -6.58 7.60
C ARG A 50 3.16 -5.67 8.66
N TYR A 51 3.64 -4.49 8.27
CA TYR A 51 4.48 -3.65 9.12
C TYR A 51 3.88 -2.28 9.46
N PHE A 52 2.95 -1.79 8.65
CA PHE A 52 2.51 -0.41 8.73
C PHE A 52 0.98 -0.31 8.78
N TRP A 53 0.52 0.81 9.33
CA TRP A 53 -0.90 1.10 9.35
C TRP A 53 -1.22 2.59 9.22
N TRP A 54 -2.19 2.88 8.37
CA TRP A 54 -3.02 4.08 8.39
C TRP A 54 -4.32 3.81 7.61
N PRO A 55 -5.41 4.57 7.80
CA PRO A 55 -6.73 4.22 7.26
C PRO A 55 -6.79 4.04 5.74
N SER A 56 -5.98 4.78 4.98
CA SER A 56 -6.02 4.81 3.51
C SER A 56 -4.89 4.04 2.83
N ILE A 57 -4.11 3.21 3.55
CA ILE A 57 -2.88 2.59 3.03
C ILE A 57 -3.06 1.86 1.70
N ASP A 58 -4.13 1.09 1.55
CA ASP A 58 -4.40 0.36 0.32
C ASP A 58 -4.76 1.28 -0.84
N LYS A 59 -5.55 2.33 -0.57
CA LYS A 59 -5.95 3.34 -1.57
C LYS A 59 -4.74 4.14 -2.04
N ASP A 60 -3.86 4.52 -1.12
CA ASP A 60 -2.67 5.30 -1.44
C ASP A 60 -1.68 4.46 -2.28
N ILE A 61 -1.55 3.15 -1.99
CA ILE A 61 -0.79 2.20 -2.82
C ILE A 61 -1.41 2.07 -4.21
N GLU A 62 -2.74 1.90 -4.29
CA GLU A 62 -3.46 1.81 -5.56
C GLU A 62 -3.25 3.04 -6.44
N GLU A 63 -3.35 4.22 -5.84
CA GLU A 63 -3.17 5.49 -6.53
C GLU A 63 -1.74 5.65 -7.06
N LEU A 64 -0.73 5.32 -6.25
CA LEU A 64 0.67 5.38 -6.66
C LEU A 64 0.95 4.43 -7.83
N VAL A 65 0.50 3.17 -7.73
CA VAL A 65 0.73 2.17 -8.78
C VAL A 65 -0.01 2.53 -10.06
N ARG A 66 -1.25 3.04 -9.98
CA ARG A 66 -2.04 3.46 -11.15
C ARG A 66 -1.43 4.67 -11.87
N LYS A 67 -0.73 5.54 -11.15
CA LYS A 67 -0.04 6.72 -11.71
C LYS A 67 1.37 6.41 -12.22
N CYS A 68 1.88 5.19 -12.03
CA CYS A 68 3.22 4.80 -12.45
C CYS A 68 3.22 4.19 -13.87
N PRO A 69 3.88 4.81 -14.86
CA PRO A 69 3.96 4.30 -16.23
C PRO A 69 4.51 2.87 -16.32
N ASN A 70 5.62 2.60 -15.61
CA ASN A 70 6.26 1.28 -15.57
C ASN A 70 5.33 0.18 -15.04
N CYS A 71 4.46 0.52 -14.08
CA CYS A 71 3.49 -0.44 -13.56
C CYS A 71 2.27 -0.61 -14.48
N THR A 72 1.83 0.46 -15.14
CA THR A 72 0.68 0.40 -16.07
C THR A 72 1.03 -0.37 -17.35
N GLU A 73 2.22 -0.16 -17.92
CA GLU A 73 2.67 -0.85 -19.14
C GLU A 73 2.86 -2.36 -18.90
N ASN A 74 3.39 -2.73 -17.74
CA ASN A 74 3.58 -4.13 -17.35
C ASN A 74 2.33 -4.78 -16.74
N SER A 75 1.19 -4.07 -16.69
CA SER A 75 -0.05 -4.67 -16.22
C SER A 75 -0.53 -5.70 -17.25
N LYS A 76 -0.89 -6.90 -16.79
CA LYS A 76 -1.48 -7.93 -17.67
C LYS A 76 -2.78 -7.35 -18.22
N GLN A 77 -2.77 -6.92 -19.48
CA GLN A 77 -4.02 -6.58 -20.15
C GLN A 77 -4.89 -7.84 -20.19
N PRO A 78 -6.17 -7.76 -19.81
CA PRO A 78 -7.08 -8.86 -20.05
C PRO A 78 -7.07 -9.13 -21.56
N ILE A 79 -6.90 -10.40 -21.94
CA ILE A 79 -7.11 -10.83 -23.33
C ILE A 79 -8.52 -10.37 -23.69
N LYS A 80 -8.65 -9.48 -24.68
CA LYS A 80 -9.97 -9.06 -25.17
C LYS A 80 -10.68 -10.34 -25.61
N ALA A 81 -11.71 -10.74 -24.87
CA ALA A 81 -12.55 -11.86 -25.27
C ALA A 81 -13.07 -11.53 -26.69
N PRO A 82 -13.05 -12.49 -27.64
CA PRO A 82 -13.69 -12.28 -28.92
C PRO A 82 -15.15 -11.88 -28.66
N LEU A 83 -15.60 -10.78 -29.25
CA LEU A 83 -17.01 -10.46 -29.27
C LEU A 83 -17.70 -11.59 -30.03
N SER A 84 -18.44 -12.43 -29.31
CA SER A 84 -19.30 -13.43 -29.95
C SER A 84 -20.38 -12.70 -30.77
N PRO A 85 -20.72 -13.16 -31.98
CA PRO A 85 -21.90 -12.72 -32.72
C PRO A 85 -23.19 -12.89 -31.91
#